data_AF-A0A8S1ZSD6-F1
#
_entry.id   AF-A0A8S1ZSD6-F1
#
_cell.length_a   1.000
_cell.length_b   1.000
_cell.length_c   1.000
_cell.angle_alpha   90.00
_cell.angle_beta   90.00
_cell.angle_gamma   90.00
#
_symmetry.space_group_name_H-M   'P 1'
#
loop_
_entity.id
_entity.type
_entity.pdbx_description
1 polymer ?
#
loop_
_entity_poly.entity_id
_entity_poly.type
_entity_poly.pdbx_seq_one_letter_code
_entity_poly.pdbx_strand_id
1 'polypeptide(L)'
;MSTVGNSTNIFWQESPIGKTERQKLLNQKGCVVWITGLSGSGKSTLACSLSRELNNRGKLSYILDGDNLRHGLNKDLGFKAEDRVENIRRVGEVAKLFADAGLICIASLISPYRKDRDACREMMQDSSFIEASYSKPDFTVVFMNMSLQLCEARDPKGLYKLARAGKIKGFTGIDDPYESPLNCEIELKEKEGECPSPVAMAEEVISYLEDKGFLQNEFVPTCLVHRPSISAVNFPTVRRRYSPFTMASAAQSSSQAVSSGSVNSDTDVFKLIQAHEEKAARLSPVDEIRTVLNGSVRGMLSTFSQKYEGYPSGSMIDFACDADGSPILAVSSLAVHTKDLLANPKCSLLIARDPEDRTGLRITLHGDAVLVSEKDQAAVRSAYLAKHPSAFWVDFGDFSFMRIEPKVVRYVSGIATAFLGSGEFSKEKYQAAKVDPIAQYAKPVTSHMNKDHEEDTKAIVHNVTSIPVESALMLDLDSLGFNVKASLQGNTFKLRVPFPRRAQDRKDVKTLIVEMLQAAKPIPN
;
A
#
# COMPACT_ATOMS: atom_id res chain seq x y z
N MET A 1 -28.59 34.91 -18.23
CA MET A 1 -27.43 35.76 -17.90
C MET A 1 -26.87 35.25 -16.58
N SER A 2 -25.95 34.28 -16.63
CA SER A 2 -25.28 33.75 -15.44
C SER A 2 -24.09 34.64 -15.09
N THR A 3 -23.85 34.80 -13.80
CA THR A 3 -22.82 35.65 -13.20
C THR A 3 -21.42 35.17 -13.54
N VAL A 4 -20.94 35.56 -14.72
CA VAL A 4 -19.53 35.54 -15.08
C VAL A 4 -18.84 36.56 -14.16
N GLY A 5 -17.81 36.14 -13.41
CA GLY A 5 -16.94 37.08 -12.70
C GLY A 5 -16.34 38.12 -13.65
N ASN A 6 -15.65 39.15 -13.12
CA ASN A 6 -15.17 40.34 -13.85
C ASN A 6 -14.27 40.11 -15.09
N SER A 7 -14.08 38.89 -15.57
CA SER A 7 -13.27 38.52 -16.73
C SER A 7 -14.15 38.22 -17.94
N THR A 8 -14.12 39.09 -18.96
CA THR A 8 -14.92 38.96 -20.19
C THR A 8 -14.34 37.97 -21.22
N ASN A 9 -13.19 37.36 -20.93
CA ASN A 9 -12.41 36.55 -21.88
C ASN A 9 -12.15 35.11 -21.38
N ILE A 10 -13.13 34.49 -20.72
CA ILE A 10 -13.01 33.10 -20.24
C ILE A 10 -14.06 32.26 -20.96
N PHE A 11 -13.61 31.21 -21.63
CA PHE A 11 -14.47 30.24 -22.31
C PHE A 11 -14.34 28.89 -21.61
N TRP A 12 -15.47 28.21 -21.42
CA TRP A 12 -15.46 26.83 -20.94
C TRP A 12 -14.93 25.91 -22.05
N GLN A 13 -13.91 25.12 -21.75
CA GLN A 13 -13.41 24.12 -22.69
C GLN A 13 -14.16 22.80 -22.43
N GLU A 14 -14.98 22.39 -23.39
CA GLU A 14 -15.68 21.11 -23.30
C GLU A 14 -14.71 19.93 -23.42
N SER A 15 -14.86 18.97 -22.51
CA SER A 15 -14.11 17.72 -22.52
C SER A 15 -15.00 16.61 -23.09
N PRO A 16 -14.50 15.77 -24.01
CA PRO A 16 -15.27 14.64 -24.55
C PRO A 16 -15.57 13.57 -23.49
N ILE A 17 -14.89 13.61 -22.33
CA ILE A 17 -15.15 12.75 -21.18
C ILE A 17 -15.81 13.58 -20.08
N GLY A 18 -17.08 13.29 -19.78
CA GLY A 18 -17.89 13.94 -18.77
C GLY A 18 -18.01 13.17 -17.46
N LYS A 19 -18.82 13.70 -16.54
CA LYS A 19 -19.07 13.12 -15.20
C LYS A 19 -19.55 11.66 -15.29
N THR A 20 -20.48 11.37 -16.20
CA THR A 20 -21.08 10.04 -16.36
C THR A 20 -20.04 9.00 -16.77
N GLU A 21 -19.15 9.32 -17.71
CA GLU A 21 -18.09 8.45 -18.19
C GLU A 21 -17.09 8.16 -17.08
N ARG A 22 -16.73 9.18 -16.29
CA ARG A 22 -15.82 9.03 -15.13
C ARG A 22 -16.44 8.17 -14.04
N GLN A 23 -17.72 8.38 -13.72
CA GLN A 23 -18.45 7.58 -12.74
C GLN A 23 -18.61 6.12 -13.18
N LYS A 24 -18.88 5.88 -14.47
CA LYS A 24 -18.89 4.53 -15.06
C LYS A 24 -17.52 3.86 -14.95
N LEU A 25 -16.44 4.60 -15.26
CA LEU A 25 -15.08 4.08 -15.17
C LEU A 25 -14.72 3.66 -13.73
N LEU A 26 -15.14 4.44 -12.74
CA LEU A 26 -14.86 4.18 -11.32
C LEU A 26 -15.88 3.25 -10.65
N ASN A 27 -16.93 2.82 -11.36
CA ASN A 27 -18.08 2.10 -10.81
C ASN A 27 -18.60 2.71 -9.48
N GLN A 28 -18.68 4.04 -9.43
CA GLN A 28 -19.12 4.78 -8.26
C GLN A 28 -19.67 6.15 -8.66
N LYS A 29 -20.51 6.72 -7.79
CA LYS A 29 -20.97 8.10 -7.94
C LYS A 29 -20.13 9.00 -7.05
N GLY A 30 -19.71 10.13 -7.61
CA GLY A 30 -19.01 11.16 -6.86
C GLY A 30 -19.99 12.04 -6.08
N CYS A 31 -19.68 12.33 -4.82
CA CYS A 31 -20.45 13.19 -3.94
C CYS A 31 -19.53 13.94 -2.97
N VAL A 32 -20.07 14.93 -2.27
CA VAL A 32 -19.34 15.71 -1.26
C VAL A 32 -19.95 15.45 0.12
N VAL A 33 -19.13 14.99 1.04
CA VAL A 33 -19.44 14.88 2.47
C VAL A 33 -18.70 16.02 3.18
N TRP A 34 -19.44 17.03 3.60
CA TRP A 34 -18.93 18.23 4.28
C TRP A 34 -19.11 18.12 5.79
N ILE A 35 -18.04 17.81 6.50
CA ILE A 35 -18.02 17.67 7.95
C ILE A 35 -17.67 19.02 8.59
N THR A 36 -18.61 19.59 9.33
CA THR A 36 -18.49 20.90 10.01
C THR A 36 -18.65 20.78 11.53
N GLY A 37 -18.03 21.68 12.30
CA GLY A 37 -18.07 21.66 13.76
C GLY A 37 -16.92 22.43 14.40
N LEU A 38 -17.01 22.67 15.71
CA LEU A 38 -15.96 23.33 16.50
C LEU A 38 -14.60 22.61 16.42
N SER A 39 -13.51 23.33 16.69
CA SER A 39 -12.21 22.69 16.86
C SER A 39 -12.30 21.61 17.96
N GLY A 40 -11.63 20.48 17.84
CA GLY A 40 -11.74 19.40 18.84
C GLY A 40 -13.04 18.58 18.83
N SER A 41 -14.01 18.90 17.97
CA SER A 41 -15.28 18.14 17.89
C SER A 41 -15.14 16.72 17.31
N GLY A 42 -13.98 16.39 16.71
CA GLY A 42 -13.71 15.05 16.14
C GLY A 42 -13.84 14.93 14.62
N LYS A 43 -13.95 16.04 13.89
CA LYS A 43 -14.14 16.06 12.42
C LYS A 43 -13.10 15.22 11.66
N SER A 44 -11.80 15.47 11.88
CA SER A 44 -10.73 14.74 11.19
C SER A 44 -10.73 13.25 11.57
N THR A 45 -11.12 12.92 12.81
CA THR A 45 -11.28 11.53 13.26
C THR A 45 -12.42 10.83 12.49
N LEU A 46 -13.58 11.48 12.35
CA LEU A 46 -14.68 10.98 11.55
C LEU A 46 -14.28 10.84 10.07
N ALA A 47 -13.63 11.85 9.50
CA ALA A 47 -13.18 11.83 8.11
C ALA A 47 -12.27 10.63 7.81
N CYS A 48 -11.30 10.36 8.70
CA CYS A 48 -10.41 9.20 8.59
C CYS A 48 -11.17 7.87 8.73
N SER A 49 -12.06 7.75 9.71
CA SER A 49 -12.86 6.54 9.90
C SER A 49 -13.79 6.26 8.71
N LEU A 50 -14.47 7.29 8.21
CA LEU A 50 -15.33 7.22 7.04
C LEU A 50 -14.54 6.83 5.78
N SER A 51 -13.38 7.45 5.55
CA SER A 51 -12.53 7.11 4.39
C SER A 51 -12.04 5.67 4.45
N ARG A 52 -11.66 5.17 5.64
CA ARG A 52 -11.30 3.76 5.85
C ARG A 52 -12.46 2.83 5.49
N GLU A 53 -13.67 3.15 5.95
CA GLU A 53 -14.85 2.30 5.69
C GLU A 53 -15.26 2.30 4.21
N LEU A 54 -15.23 3.46 3.55
CA LEU A 54 -15.43 3.56 2.11
C LEU A 54 -14.39 2.74 1.32
N ASN A 55 -13.11 2.81 1.72
CA ASN A 55 -12.05 2.03 1.10
C ASN A 55 -12.25 0.52 1.27
N ASN A 56 -12.69 0.07 2.45
CA ASN A 56 -13.03 -1.34 2.68
C ASN A 56 -14.17 -1.83 1.77
N ARG A 57 -15.05 -0.92 1.33
CA ARG A 57 -16.15 -1.17 0.38
C ARG A 57 -15.75 -0.97 -1.08
N GLY A 58 -14.46 -0.80 -1.37
CA GLY A 58 -13.94 -0.58 -2.72
C GLY A 58 -14.33 0.77 -3.33
N LYS A 59 -14.65 1.77 -2.50
CA LYS A 59 -15.01 3.11 -2.95
C LYS A 59 -13.83 4.06 -2.78
N LEU A 60 -13.53 4.81 -3.84
CA LEU A 60 -12.44 5.77 -3.85
C LEU A 60 -12.91 7.09 -3.25
N SER A 61 -12.30 7.46 -2.11
CA SER A 61 -12.57 8.71 -1.39
C SER A 61 -11.30 9.54 -1.24
N TYR A 62 -11.48 10.86 -1.05
CA TYR A 62 -10.37 11.78 -0.78
C TYR A 62 -10.72 12.77 0.33
N ILE A 63 -9.81 12.97 1.29
CA ILE A 63 -10.04 13.86 2.43
C ILE A 63 -9.42 15.24 2.15
N LEU A 64 -10.25 16.27 2.19
CA LEU A 64 -9.86 17.68 2.21
C LEU A 64 -9.88 18.19 3.66
N ASP A 65 -8.76 17.99 4.37
CA ASP A 65 -8.61 18.47 5.75
C ASP A 65 -8.12 19.93 5.79
N GLY A 66 -8.77 20.75 6.62
CA GLY A 66 -8.50 22.19 6.71
C GLY A 66 -7.06 22.56 7.07
N ASP A 67 -6.34 21.73 7.83
CA ASP A 67 -4.93 22.00 8.14
C ASP A 67 -4.04 21.56 6.98
N ASN A 68 -4.30 20.39 6.39
CA ASN A 68 -3.54 19.87 5.25
C ASN A 68 -3.57 20.83 4.05
N LEU A 69 -4.73 21.42 3.78
CA LEU A 69 -4.91 22.37 2.68
C LEU A 69 -4.06 23.63 2.84
N ARG A 70 -3.72 24.03 4.08
CA ARG A 70 -2.87 25.21 4.37
C ARG A 70 -1.38 24.95 4.14
N HIS A 71 -0.97 23.72 3.86
CA HIS A 71 0.38 23.44 3.35
C HIS A 71 0.51 23.75 1.85
N GLY A 72 -0.61 23.85 1.12
CA GLY A 72 -0.63 23.98 -0.34
C GLY A 72 -1.68 25.00 -0.81
N LEU A 73 -2.87 24.50 -1.19
CA LEU A 73 -3.95 25.28 -1.81
C LEU A 73 -4.30 26.59 -1.07
N ASN A 74 -4.22 26.57 0.26
CA ASN A 74 -4.62 27.67 1.14
C ASN A 74 -3.46 28.21 1.98
N LYS A 75 -2.21 28.05 1.51
CA LYS A 75 -0.99 28.46 2.26
C LYS A 75 -0.86 29.96 2.47
N ASP A 76 -1.52 30.75 1.63
CA ASP A 76 -1.56 32.21 1.67
C ASP A 76 -2.60 32.77 2.65
N LEU A 77 -3.54 31.93 3.10
CA LEU A 77 -4.65 32.36 3.96
C LEU A 77 -4.25 32.31 5.43
N GLY A 78 -4.61 33.35 6.18
CA GLY A 78 -4.57 33.36 7.64
C GLY A 78 -5.83 32.78 8.28
N PHE A 79 -6.14 33.25 9.49
CA PHE A 79 -7.33 32.85 10.24
C PHE A 79 -8.29 34.03 10.50
N LYS A 80 -8.20 35.12 9.73
CA LYS A 80 -9.19 36.21 9.80
C LYS A 80 -10.52 35.77 9.18
N ALA A 81 -11.59 36.54 9.41
CA ALA A 81 -12.92 36.22 8.89
C ALA A 81 -12.90 36.11 7.35
N GLU A 82 -12.23 37.03 6.66
CA GLU A 82 -12.12 37.05 5.19
C GLU A 82 -11.33 35.84 4.67
N ASP A 83 -10.24 35.50 5.35
CA ASP A 83 -9.43 34.31 5.02
C ASP A 83 -10.23 33.01 5.21
N ARG A 84 -11.12 32.96 6.20
CA ARG A 84 -12.01 31.81 6.43
C ARG A 84 -13.02 31.68 5.30
N VAL A 85 -13.65 32.77 4.89
CA VAL A 85 -14.60 32.80 3.76
C VAL A 85 -13.91 32.26 2.50
N GLU A 86 -12.72 32.77 2.17
CA GLU A 86 -11.98 32.33 0.99
C GLU A 86 -11.51 30.88 1.10
N ASN A 87 -11.09 30.43 2.29
CA ASN A 87 -10.75 29.04 2.54
C ASN A 87 -11.95 28.11 2.27
N ILE A 88 -13.14 28.46 2.74
CA ILE A 88 -14.35 27.68 2.48
C ILE A 88 -14.70 27.67 0.99
N ARG A 89 -14.63 28.83 0.32
CA ARG A 89 -14.90 28.95 -1.12
C ARG A 89 -13.95 28.08 -1.96
N ARG A 90 -12.63 28.18 -1.75
CA ARG A 90 -11.62 27.39 -2.49
C ARG A 90 -11.82 25.88 -2.31
N VAL A 91 -12.14 25.46 -1.08
CA VAL A 91 -12.38 24.03 -0.81
C VAL A 91 -13.69 23.57 -1.43
N GLY A 92 -14.72 24.41 -1.46
CA GLY A 92 -15.95 24.15 -2.20
C GLY A 92 -15.69 23.87 -3.68
N GLU A 93 -14.92 24.74 -4.35
CA GLU A 93 -14.58 24.56 -5.78
C GLU A 93 -13.80 23.26 -6.04
N VAL A 94 -12.82 22.94 -5.19
CA VAL A 94 -12.04 21.70 -5.33
C VAL A 94 -12.88 20.47 -5.02
N ALA A 95 -13.74 20.51 -4.00
CA ALA A 95 -14.65 19.42 -3.70
C ALA A 95 -15.63 19.16 -4.86
N LYS A 96 -16.06 20.23 -5.55
CA LYS A 96 -16.90 20.13 -6.76
C LYS A 96 -16.17 19.38 -7.86
N LEU A 97 -14.89 19.71 -8.11
CA LEU A 97 -14.07 19.00 -9.10
C LEU A 97 -13.87 17.52 -8.76
N PHE A 98 -13.68 17.17 -7.49
CA PHE A 98 -13.56 15.78 -7.08
C PHE A 98 -14.87 14.99 -7.26
N ALA A 99 -16.01 15.58 -6.91
CA ALA A 99 -17.31 14.95 -7.13
C ALA A 99 -17.63 14.80 -8.63
N ASP A 100 -17.26 15.78 -9.45
CA ASP A 100 -17.35 15.73 -10.92
C ASP A 100 -16.43 14.65 -11.53
N ALA A 101 -15.26 14.43 -10.93
CA ALA A 101 -14.37 13.33 -11.28
C ALA A 101 -14.89 11.95 -10.85
N GLY A 102 -16.00 11.90 -10.11
CA GLY A 102 -16.63 10.66 -9.64
C GLY A 102 -16.10 10.17 -8.28
N LEU A 103 -15.37 10.98 -7.50
CA LEU A 103 -14.87 10.60 -6.18
C LEU A 103 -15.83 10.98 -5.05
N ILE A 104 -15.79 10.23 -3.95
CA ILE A 104 -16.43 10.63 -2.70
C ILE A 104 -15.48 11.59 -1.95
N CYS A 105 -15.73 12.89 -2.07
CA CYS A 105 -14.91 13.93 -1.47
C CYS A 105 -15.36 14.21 -0.03
N ILE A 106 -14.46 14.02 0.95
CA ILE A 106 -14.74 14.26 2.37
C ILE A 106 -14.03 15.55 2.79
N ALA A 107 -14.77 16.65 2.93
CA ALA A 107 -14.22 17.91 3.42
C ALA A 107 -14.37 18.01 4.94
N SER A 108 -13.26 18.16 5.67
CA SER A 108 -13.24 18.30 7.14
C SER A 108 -12.79 19.70 7.51
N LEU A 109 -13.75 20.58 7.82
CA LEU A 109 -13.51 22.01 8.00
C LEU A 109 -14.26 22.55 9.22
N ILE A 110 -13.76 23.63 9.82
CA ILE A 110 -14.54 24.33 10.86
C ILE A 110 -15.75 25.02 10.22
N SER A 111 -15.55 25.70 9.07
CA SER A 111 -16.61 26.41 8.33
C SER A 111 -17.60 27.15 9.24
N PRO A 112 -17.17 28.17 10.01
CA PRO A 112 -17.94 28.71 11.14
C PRO A 112 -19.21 29.45 10.74
N TYR A 113 -19.25 30.10 9.58
CA TYR A 113 -20.36 30.95 9.17
C TYR A 113 -21.35 30.19 8.29
N ARG A 114 -22.65 30.31 8.56
CA ARG A 114 -23.70 29.62 7.78
C ARG A 114 -23.67 30.01 6.31
N LYS A 115 -23.58 31.32 6.05
CA LYS A 115 -23.58 31.91 4.71
C LYS A 115 -22.56 31.24 3.76
N ASP A 116 -21.38 30.86 4.27
CA ASP A 116 -20.32 30.29 3.45
C ASP A 116 -20.61 28.83 3.10
N ARG A 117 -21.22 28.08 4.03
CA ARG A 117 -21.67 26.70 3.78
C ARG A 117 -22.86 26.69 2.82
N ASP A 118 -23.78 27.65 2.96
CA ASP A 118 -24.92 27.81 2.07
C ASP A 118 -24.46 28.19 0.66
N ALA A 119 -23.47 29.10 0.53
CA ALA A 119 -22.85 29.43 -0.75
C ALA A 119 -22.15 28.21 -1.39
N CYS A 120 -21.47 27.36 -0.61
CA CYS A 120 -20.91 26.11 -1.14
C CYS A 120 -22.02 25.16 -1.62
N ARG A 121 -23.10 25.03 -0.86
CA ARG A 121 -24.25 24.20 -1.25
C ARG A 121 -24.89 24.69 -2.55
N GLU A 122 -25.06 26.00 -2.71
CA GLU A 122 -25.57 26.63 -3.93
C GLU A 122 -24.62 26.45 -5.12
N MET A 123 -23.31 26.67 -4.92
CA MET A 123 -22.27 26.45 -5.92
C MET A 123 -22.27 25.02 -6.46
N MET A 124 -22.55 24.05 -5.59
CA MET A 124 -22.72 22.67 -6.02
C MET A 124 -23.93 22.59 -6.93
N GLN A 125 -25.11 23.10 -6.51
CA GLN A 125 -26.39 22.98 -7.21
C GLN A 125 -26.48 23.70 -8.57
N ASP A 126 -25.54 24.59 -8.88
CA ASP A 126 -25.50 25.33 -10.14
C ASP A 126 -25.27 24.39 -11.35
N SER A 127 -26.28 24.30 -12.21
CA SER A 127 -26.32 23.46 -13.42
C SER A 127 -25.54 24.03 -14.61
N SER A 128 -24.82 25.15 -14.46
CA SER A 128 -24.04 25.76 -15.54
C SER A 128 -22.73 25.04 -15.87
N PHE A 129 -22.33 24.07 -15.04
CA PHE A 129 -21.04 23.36 -15.13
C PHE A 129 -21.18 21.85 -15.31
N ILE A 130 -22.39 21.33 -15.11
CA ILE A 130 -22.76 19.92 -15.28
C ILE A 130 -23.84 19.92 -16.35
N GLU A 131 -23.57 19.29 -17.50
CA GLU A 131 -24.52 19.15 -18.59
C GLU A 131 -25.94 18.86 -18.06
N ALA A 132 -26.92 19.61 -18.56
CA ALA A 132 -28.29 19.70 -18.05
C ALA A 132 -29.13 18.41 -18.17
N SER A 133 -28.49 17.25 -18.40
CA SER A 133 -29.12 15.95 -18.26
C SER A 133 -28.48 15.21 -17.08
N TYR A 134 -29.30 14.94 -16.07
CA TYR A 134 -29.07 14.03 -14.93
C TYR A 134 -28.52 14.65 -13.62
N SER A 135 -29.44 14.68 -12.64
CA SER A 135 -29.30 14.67 -11.18
C SER A 135 -28.47 15.77 -10.50
N LYS A 136 -29.17 16.55 -9.66
CA LYS A 136 -28.66 17.53 -8.70
C LYS A 136 -27.42 17.00 -7.94
N PRO A 137 -26.49 17.86 -7.55
CA PRO A 137 -25.28 17.43 -6.88
C PRO A 137 -25.48 17.17 -5.39
N ASP A 138 -24.68 16.21 -4.96
CA ASP A 138 -24.80 15.44 -3.74
C ASP A 138 -23.93 16.04 -2.64
N PHE A 139 -24.37 17.17 -2.10
CA PHE A 139 -23.69 17.87 -1.00
C PHE A 139 -24.35 17.52 0.33
N THR A 140 -23.66 16.71 1.14
CA THR A 140 -24.13 16.25 2.45
C THR A 140 -23.38 16.97 3.55
N VAL A 141 -24.07 17.77 4.36
CA VAL A 141 -23.50 18.42 5.54
C VAL A 141 -23.67 17.50 6.75
N VAL A 142 -22.54 17.09 7.31
CA VAL A 142 -22.44 16.36 8.57
C VAL A 142 -22.04 17.35 9.66
N PHE A 143 -22.96 17.63 10.57
CA PHE A 143 -22.72 18.53 11.68
C PHE A 143 -22.27 17.76 12.92
N MET A 144 -21.02 18.01 13.35
CA MET A 144 -20.50 17.56 14.64
C MET A 144 -20.99 18.53 15.74
N ASN A 145 -22.21 18.31 16.24
CA ASN A 145 -22.83 19.08 17.30
C ASN A 145 -22.30 18.65 18.68
N MET A 146 -21.04 18.98 18.94
CA MET A 146 -20.39 18.73 20.22
C MET A 146 -20.33 20.04 21.03
N SER A 147 -20.50 19.93 22.35
CA SER A 147 -20.48 21.10 23.22
C SER A 147 -19.10 21.77 23.21
N LEU A 148 -19.08 23.09 23.41
CA LEU A 148 -17.84 23.84 23.52
C LEU A 148 -16.99 23.32 24.68
N GLN A 149 -17.63 23.01 25.80
CA GLN A 149 -16.99 22.46 27.00
C GLN A 149 -16.28 21.14 26.70
N LEU A 150 -16.92 20.22 25.96
CA LEU A 150 -16.28 18.96 25.57
C LEU A 150 -15.11 19.19 24.61
N CYS A 151 -15.27 20.08 23.65
CA CYS A 151 -14.21 20.44 22.71
C CYS A 151 -12.99 21.04 23.43
N GLU A 152 -13.22 21.93 24.39
CA GLU A 152 -12.20 22.53 25.26
C GLU A 152 -11.53 21.50 26.17
N ALA A 153 -12.29 20.55 26.72
CA ALA A 153 -11.73 19.50 27.56
C ALA A 153 -10.77 18.58 26.79
N ARG A 154 -11.07 18.30 25.51
CA ARG A 154 -10.23 17.46 24.64
C ARG A 154 -8.96 18.16 24.19
N ASP A 155 -9.08 19.42 23.75
CA ASP A 155 -8.03 20.32 23.23
C ASP A 155 -6.70 19.65 22.80
N PRO A 156 -6.72 18.73 21.81
CA PRO A 156 -5.56 17.90 21.48
C PRO A 156 -4.38 18.72 20.93
N LYS A 157 -4.66 19.93 20.44
CA LYS A 157 -3.68 20.87 19.87
C LYS A 157 -3.31 22.00 20.85
N GLY A 158 -3.90 22.05 22.05
CA GLY A 158 -3.66 23.12 23.02
C GLY A 158 -4.19 24.50 22.59
N LEU A 159 -5.03 24.58 21.55
CA LEU A 159 -5.46 25.84 20.95
C LEU A 159 -6.50 26.56 21.80
N TYR A 160 -7.39 25.83 22.47
CA TYR A 160 -8.36 26.42 23.38
C TYR A 160 -7.67 27.04 24.59
N LYS A 161 -6.67 26.37 25.18
CA LYS A 161 -5.85 26.94 26.26
C LYS A 161 -5.17 28.24 25.84
N LEU A 162 -4.62 28.29 24.63
CA LEU A 162 -3.98 29.49 24.09
C LEU A 162 -4.99 30.62 23.81
N ALA A 163 -6.18 30.30 23.31
CA ALA A 163 -7.26 31.26 23.08
C ALA A 163 -7.78 31.85 24.41
N ARG A 164 -8.07 31.00 25.41
CA ARG A 164 -8.48 31.43 26.76
C ARG A 164 -7.42 32.28 27.45
N ALA A 165 -6.14 32.06 27.17
CA ALA A 165 -5.03 32.89 27.64
C ALA A 165 -4.82 34.18 26.83
N GLY A 166 -5.68 34.49 25.85
CA GLY A 166 -5.61 35.69 25.01
C GLY A 166 -4.47 35.70 23.99
N LYS A 167 -3.75 34.57 23.82
CA LYS A 167 -2.61 34.45 22.89
C LYS A 167 -3.05 34.24 21.44
N ILE A 168 -4.24 33.69 21.23
CA ILE A 168 -4.89 33.54 19.93
C ILE A 168 -6.18 34.36 19.97
N LYS A 169 -6.32 35.33 19.07
CA LYS A 169 -7.53 36.15 18.94
C LYS A 169 -8.42 35.65 17.80
N GLY A 170 -9.72 35.87 17.93
CA GLY A 170 -10.70 35.48 16.91
C GLY A 170 -10.87 33.96 16.80
N PHE A 171 -10.64 33.22 17.89
CA PHE A 171 -10.77 31.77 17.89
C PHE A 171 -12.26 31.38 17.88
N THR A 172 -12.64 30.52 16.93
CA THR A 172 -14.04 30.10 16.73
C THR A 172 -14.59 29.39 17.98
N GLY A 173 -15.76 29.83 18.45
CA GLY A 173 -16.40 29.36 19.67
C GLY A 173 -15.95 30.08 20.95
N ILE A 174 -14.95 30.96 20.87
CA ILE A 174 -14.46 31.78 22.00
C ILE A 174 -14.70 33.26 21.72
N ASP A 175 -13.91 33.85 20.82
CA ASP A 175 -13.97 35.28 20.46
C ASP A 175 -14.54 35.51 19.05
N ASP A 176 -14.74 34.46 18.26
CA ASP A 176 -15.41 34.47 16.96
C ASP A 176 -16.56 33.45 16.98
N PRO A 177 -17.76 33.75 16.43
CA PRO A 177 -18.91 32.86 16.54
C PRO A 177 -18.75 31.58 15.69
N TYR A 178 -19.34 30.50 16.19
CA TYR A 178 -19.69 29.34 15.36
C TYR A 178 -21.21 29.34 15.16
N GLU A 179 -21.64 29.50 13.92
CA GLU A 179 -23.06 29.48 13.57
C GLU A 179 -23.45 28.06 13.16
N SER A 180 -24.22 27.36 14.01
CA SER A 180 -24.69 26.00 13.70
C SER A 180 -25.52 25.95 12.42
N PRO A 181 -25.37 24.91 11.58
CA PRO A 181 -26.17 24.75 10.37
C PRO A 181 -27.66 24.58 10.71
N LEU A 182 -28.53 25.22 9.94
CA LEU A 182 -29.99 25.06 10.09
C LEU A 182 -30.51 23.82 9.36
N ASN A 183 -29.87 23.45 8.25
CA ASN A 183 -30.27 22.34 7.38
C ASN A 183 -29.06 21.42 7.15
N CYS A 184 -28.68 20.65 8.16
CA CYS A 184 -27.73 19.55 8.00
C CYS A 184 -28.46 18.23 7.72
N GLU A 185 -27.87 17.42 6.86
CA GLU A 185 -28.37 16.09 6.51
C GLU A 185 -28.15 15.09 7.65
N ILE A 186 -27.04 15.23 8.37
CA ILE A 186 -26.65 14.36 9.48
C ILE A 186 -26.19 15.24 10.64
N GLU A 187 -26.73 14.99 11.83
CA GLU A 187 -26.33 15.66 13.07
C GLU A 187 -25.79 14.63 14.08
N LEU A 188 -24.48 14.71 14.33
CA LEU A 188 -23.78 13.85 15.28
C LEU A 188 -23.57 14.60 16.58
N LYS A 189 -24.18 14.09 17.67
CA LYS A 189 -24.15 14.72 19.00
C LYS A 189 -23.66 13.77 20.08
N GLU A 190 -23.11 14.35 21.14
CA GLU A 190 -22.84 13.64 22.40
C GLU A 190 -24.15 13.23 23.10
N LYS A 191 -24.14 12.09 23.76
CA LYS A 191 -25.24 11.61 24.61
C LYS A 191 -24.69 11.42 26.02
N GLU A 192 -25.31 12.09 27.01
CA GLU A 192 -24.91 11.99 28.42
C GLU A 192 -23.43 12.31 28.69
N GLY A 193 -22.82 13.17 27.87
CA GLY A 193 -21.41 13.56 27.97
C GLY A 193 -20.44 12.60 27.27
N GLU A 194 -20.93 11.51 26.67
CA GLU A 194 -20.13 10.59 25.87
C GLU A 194 -20.33 10.84 24.37
N CYS A 195 -19.23 10.84 23.60
CA CYS A 195 -19.33 10.86 22.14
C CYS A 195 -19.51 9.45 21.59
N PRO A 196 -20.31 9.28 20.53
CA PRO A 196 -20.32 8.05 19.75
C PRO A 196 -18.90 7.73 19.26
N SER A 197 -18.59 6.43 19.15
CA SER A 197 -17.31 6.00 18.62
C SER A 197 -17.12 6.49 17.18
N PRO A 198 -15.88 6.72 16.72
CA PRO A 198 -15.62 7.12 15.33
C PRO A 198 -16.18 6.14 14.29
N VAL A 199 -16.25 4.85 14.64
CA VAL A 199 -16.83 3.81 13.79
C VAL A 199 -18.34 3.97 13.68
N ALA A 200 -19.03 4.14 14.82
CA ALA A 200 -20.48 4.35 14.82
C ALA A 200 -20.89 5.62 14.06
N MET A 201 -20.12 6.71 14.23
CA MET A 201 -20.36 7.94 13.46
C MET A 201 -20.14 7.74 11.95
N ALA A 202 -19.12 6.97 11.57
CA ALA A 202 -18.87 6.66 10.16
C ALA A 202 -19.97 5.77 9.57
N GLU A 203 -20.45 4.77 10.32
CA GLU A 203 -21.57 3.90 9.92
C GLU A 203 -22.86 4.70 9.65
N GLU A 204 -23.17 5.71 10.47
CA GLU A 204 -24.33 6.59 10.25
C GLU A 204 -24.21 7.35 8.93
N VAL A 205 -23.02 7.89 8.62
CA VAL A 205 -22.76 8.57 7.35
C VAL A 205 -22.83 7.59 6.17
N ILE A 206 -22.29 6.38 6.32
CA ILE A 206 -22.35 5.34 5.30
C ILE A 206 -23.80 4.93 5.00
N SER A 207 -24.62 4.69 6.03
CA SER A 207 -26.04 4.36 5.87
C SER A 207 -26.77 5.45 5.09
N TYR A 208 -26.50 6.71 5.39
CA TYR A 208 -27.05 7.83 4.64
C TYR A 208 -26.62 7.80 3.16
N LEU A 209 -25.34 7.54 2.88
CA LEU A 209 -24.82 7.48 1.51
C LEU A 209 -25.38 6.28 0.71
N GLU A 210 -25.66 5.16 1.38
CA GLU A 210 -26.38 4.02 0.81
C GLU A 210 -27.82 4.38 0.46
N ASP A 211 -28.55 4.97 1.41
CA ASP A 211 -29.95 5.39 1.23
C ASP A 211 -30.11 6.41 0.09
N LYS A 212 -29.12 7.28 -0.09
CA LYS A 212 -29.07 8.24 -1.21
C LYS A 212 -28.54 7.65 -2.52
N GLY A 213 -28.12 6.38 -2.52
CA GLY A 213 -27.71 5.66 -3.71
C GLY A 213 -26.34 6.07 -4.26
N PHE A 214 -25.46 6.63 -3.42
CA PHE A 214 -24.04 6.81 -3.73
C PHE A 214 -23.26 5.51 -3.58
N LEU A 215 -23.73 4.67 -2.66
CA LEU A 215 -23.17 3.37 -2.36
C LEU A 215 -24.17 2.29 -2.82
N GLN A 216 -24.20 2.01 -4.12
CA GLN A 216 -24.97 0.86 -4.61
C GLN A 216 -24.18 -0.43 -4.40
N ASN A 217 -24.84 -1.43 -3.79
CA ASN A 217 -24.40 -2.82 -3.76
C ASN A 217 -24.73 -3.47 -5.11
N GLU A 218 -23.88 -3.26 -6.11
CA GLU A 218 -23.71 -4.33 -7.08
C GLU A 218 -22.72 -5.31 -6.46
N PHE A 219 -23.26 -6.44 -6.01
CA PHE A 219 -22.49 -7.63 -5.72
C PHE A 219 -21.84 -8.07 -7.04
N VAL A 220 -20.67 -7.51 -7.36
CA VAL A 220 -19.79 -8.09 -8.37
C VAL A 220 -19.06 -9.21 -7.63
N PRO A 221 -19.39 -10.50 -7.85
CA PRO A 221 -18.51 -11.54 -7.37
C PRO A 221 -17.14 -11.25 -7.98
N THR A 222 -16.11 -11.19 -7.15
CA THR A 222 -14.72 -11.03 -7.57
C THR A 222 -14.29 -12.30 -8.33
N CYS A 223 -14.75 -12.42 -9.57
CA CYS A 223 -14.36 -13.40 -10.56
C CYS A 223 -14.73 -12.84 -11.94
N LEU A 224 -13.77 -12.92 -12.88
CA LEU A 224 -13.85 -12.55 -14.30
C LEU A 224 -13.51 -11.09 -14.64
N VAL A 225 -12.20 -10.85 -14.71
CA VAL A 225 -11.62 -9.89 -15.66
C VAL A 225 -12.08 -10.29 -17.07
N HIS A 226 -12.99 -9.54 -17.66
CA HIS A 226 -13.41 -9.71 -19.05
C HIS A 226 -12.25 -9.30 -19.97
N ARG A 227 -11.67 -10.28 -20.68
CA ARG A 227 -10.95 -10.03 -21.93
C ARG A 227 -11.96 -9.75 -23.03
N PRO A 228 -11.70 -8.86 -24.00
CA PRO A 228 -12.60 -8.67 -25.13
C PRO A 228 -12.60 -9.93 -26.01
N SER A 229 -13.80 -10.36 -26.40
CA SER A 229 -14.04 -11.47 -27.31
C SER A 229 -13.63 -11.10 -28.74
N ILE A 230 -12.65 -11.81 -29.29
CA ILE A 230 -12.47 -11.90 -30.75
C ILE A 230 -13.28 -13.13 -31.20
N SER A 231 -14.22 -12.88 -32.11
CA SER A 231 -15.08 -13.87 -32.74
C SER A 231 -14.28 -14.90 -33.54
N ALA A 232 -14.69 -16.15 -33.40
CA ALA A 232 -14.08 -17.31 -34.03
C ALA A 232 -14.20 -17.28 -35.57
N VAL A 233 -13.08 -17.47 -36.26
CA VAL A 233 -13.05 -17.94 -37.65
C VAL A 233 -12.69 -19.43 -37.61
N ASN A 234 -13.55 -20.25 -38.22
CA ASN A 234 -13.45 -21.71 -38.29
C ASN A 234 -12.19 -22.19 -39.04
N PHE A 235 -11.48 -23.17 -38.47
CA PHE A 235 -10.65 -24.10 -39.24
C PHE A 235 -10.86 -25.55 -38.77
N PRO A 236 -10.84 -26.53 -39.69
CA PRO A 236 -11.32 -27.88 -39.42
C PRO A 236 -10.30 -28.74 -38.66
N THR A 237 -10.85 -29.57 -37.78
CA THR A 237 -10.18 -30.64 -37.02
C THR A 237 -9.50 -31.67 -37.92
N VAL A 238 -8.19 -31.89 -37.72
CA VAL A 238 -7.50 -33.11 -38.13
C VAL A 238 -7.21 -33.95 -36.88
N ARG A 239 -7.88 -35.10 -36.79
CA ARG A 239 -7.60 -36.16 -35.80
C ARG A 239 -6.24 -36.80 -36.12
N ARG A 240 -5.34 -36.90 -35.14
CA ARG A 240 -4.29 -37.93 -35.15
C ARG A 240 -4.18 -38.63 -33.80
N ARG A 241 -4.09 -39.95 -33.91
CA ARG A 241 -4.12 -40.97 -32.86
C ARG A 241 -2.86 -40.89 -31.99
N TYR A 242 -3.03 -41.03 -30.68
CA TYR A 242 -1.94 -41.34 -29.77
C TYR A 242 -1.59 -42.84 -29.87
N SER A 243 -0.30 -43.13 -29.93
CA SER A 243 0.28 -44.44 -29.62
C SER A 243 1.41 -44.22 -28.62
N PRO A 244 1.53 -45.03 -27.56
CA PRO A 244 2.56 -44.85 -26.55
C PRO A 244 3.87 -45.48 -27.03
N PHE A 245 4.99 -44.79 -26.83
CA PHE A 245 6.30 -45.40 -26.99
C PHE A 245 7.19 -45.21 -25.76
N THR A 246 7.95 -46.27 -25.56
CA THR A 246 8.68 -46.76 -24.41
C THR A 246 9.97 -46.01 -24.15
N MET A 247 10.43 -46.07 -22.89
CA MET A 247 11.75 -45.62 -22.44
C MET A 247 12.88 -46.37 -23.19
N ALA A 248 13.87 -45.63 -23.69
CA ALA A 248 15.15 -46.18 -24.14
C ALA A 248 16.30 -45.29 -23.65
N SER A 249 17.41 -45.97 -23.38
CA SER A 249 18.56 -45.55 -22.57
C SER A 249 19.48 -44.49 -23.18
N ALA A 250 20.29 -43.93 -22.28
CA ALA A 250 21.42 -43.04 -22.55
C ALA A 250 22.41 -43.58 -23.59
N ALA A 251 22.88 -42.67 -24.45
CA ALA A 251 24.13 -42.79 -25.20
C ALA A 251 24.81 -41.41 -25.23
N GLN A 252 26.12 -41.40 -24.96
CA GLN A 252 27.01 -40.24 -25.04
C GLN A 252 27.19 -39.81 -26.50
N SER A 253 27.27 -38.50 -26.75
CA SER A 253 27.99 -37.99 -27.93
C SER A 253 28.67 -36.63 -27.68
N SER A 254 29.97 -36.66 -27.97
CA SER A 254 30.91 -35.65 -28.44
C SER A 254 30.58 -34.15 -28.35
N SER A 255 31.55 -33.43 -27.77
CA SER A 255 31.83 -32.00 -27.92
C SER A 255 31.79 -31.50 -29.37
N GLN A 256 30.94 -30.50 -29.63
CA GLN A 256 31.09 -29.60 -30.77
C GLN A 256 31.11 -28.15 -30.30
N ALA A 257 32.09 -27.41 -30.79
CA ALA A 257 32.28 -25.98 -30.56
C ALA A 257 31.13 -25.19 -31.21
N VAL A 258 30.54 -24.26 -30.47
CA VAL A 258 29.45 -23.40 -30.94
C VAL A 258 30.06 -22.15 -31.59
N SER A 259 29.83 -21.98 -32.89
CA SER A 259 30.09 -20.72 -33.60
C SER A 259 28.93 -19.73 -33.37
N SER A 260 29.25 -18.45 -33.31
CA SER A 260 28.32 -17.32 -33.24
C SER A 260 27.23 -17.37 -34.33
N GLY A 261 25.99 -17.67 -33.94
CA GLY A 261 24.81 -17.69 -34.81
C GLY A 261 23.57 -17.21 -34.04
N SER A 262 22.75 -16.39 -34.71
CA SER A 262 21.60 -15.63 -34.18
C SER A 262 20.65 -16.40 -33.25
N VAL A 263 20.44 -15.88 -32.05
CA VAL A 263 19.43 -16.33 -31.07
C VAL A 263 18.03 -16.04 -31.63
N ASN A 264 17.32 -17.05 -32.14
CA ASN A 264 16.03 -16.86 -32.82
C ASN A 264 14.94 -17.89 -32.44
N SER A 265 15.05 -18.55 -31.29
CA SER A 265 13.93 -19.33 -30.73
C SER A 265 13.78 -19.14 -29.23
N ASP A 266 12.54 -19.04 -28.74
CA ASP A 266 12.20 -18.96 -27.31
C ASP A 266 12.86 -20.10 -26.49
N THR A 267 13.05 -21.26 -27.13
CA THR A 267 13.67 -22.45 -26.53
C THR A 267 15.16 -22.24 -26.22
N ASP A 268 15.86 -21.47 -27.05
CA ASP A 268 17.29 -21.22 -26.88
C ASP A 268 17.54 -20.19 -25.76
N VAL A 269 16.70 -19.16 -25.68
CA VAL A 269 16.73 -18.16 -24.59
C VAL A 269 16.48 -18.84 -23.24
N PHE A 270 15.49 -19.74 -23.17
CA PHE A 270 15.19 -20.43 -21.92
C PHE A 270 16.36 -21.29 -21.39
N LYS A 271 17.05 -21.99 -22.30
CA LYS A 271 18.25 -22.77 -21.96
C LYS A 271 19.41 -21.88 -21.50
N LEU A 272 19.58 -20.71 -22.12
CA LEU A 272 20.58 -19.71 -21.70
C LEU A 272 20.28 -19.21 -20.28
N ILE A 273 19.02 -18.87 -19.99
CA ILE A 273 18.59 -18.46 -18.64
C ILE A 273 18.92 -19.56 -17.63
N GLN A 274 18.57 -20.81 -17.92
CA GLN A 274 18.84 -21.92 -17.01
C GLN A 274 20.34 -22.11 -16.75
N ALA A 275 21.15 -22.16 -17.81
CA ALA A 275 22.59 -22.35 -17.71
C ALA A 275 23.28 -21.21 -16.94
N HIS A 276 22.76 -19.99 -17.04
CA HIS A 276 23.21 -18.82 -16.29
C HIS A 276 22.82 -18.93 -14.81
N GLU A 277 21.53 -19.16 -14.53
CA GLU A 277 21.00 -19.22 -13.16
C GLU A 277 21.70 -20.30 -12.30
N GLU A 278 22.03 -21.45 -12.89
CA GLU A 278 22.74 -22.55 -12.21
C GLU A 278 24.17 -22.19 -11.78
N LYS A 279 24.82 -21.25 -12.48
CA LYS A 279 26.22 -20.87 -12.23
C LYS A 279 26.37 -19.56 -11.47
N ALA A 280 25.38 -18.68 -11.55
CA ALA A 280 25.45 -17.34 -10.97
C ALA A 280 25.62 -17.39 -9.44
N ALA A 281 26.66 -16.73 -8.94
CA ALA A 281 26.95 -16.66 -7.52
C ALA A 281 25.76 -16.04 -6.75
N ARG A 282 25.30 -16.75 -5.72
CA ARG A 282 24.17 -16.39 -4.87
C ARG A 282 24.44 -16.80 -3.43
N LEU A 283 23.69 -16.22 -2.49
CA LEU A 283 23.77 -16.64 -1.10
C LEU A 283 23.43 -18.13 -0.97
N SER A 284 23.92 -18.77 0.09
CA SER A 284 23.45 -20.11 0.43
C SER A 284 21.93 -20.04 0.69
N PRO A 285 21.16 -21.11 0.41
CA PRO A 285 19.72 -21.09 0.63
C PRO A 285 19.32 -20.65 2.05
N VAL A 286 20.06 -21.09 3.08
CA VAL A 286 19.75 -20.70 4.47
C VAL A 286 20.08 -19.23 4.76
N ASP A 287 21.18 -18.69 4.22
CA ASP A 287 21.53 -17.27 4.38
C ASP A 287 20.55 -16.37 3.62
N GLU A 288 20.05 -16.79 2.45
CA GLU A 288 19.01 -16.07 1.71
C GLU A 288 17.71 -16.00 2.54
N ILE A 289 17.24 -17.14 3.05
CA ILE A 289 16.05 -17.20 3.93
C ILE A 289 16.25 -16.32 5.16
N ARG A 290 17.40 -16.43 5.83
CA ARG A 290 17.74 -15.63 7.02
C ARG A 290 17.71 -14.14 6.74
N THR A 291 18.27 -13.73 5.61
CA THR A 291 18.35 -12.33 5.17
C THR A 291 16.98 -11.77 4.83
N VAL A 292 16.18 -12.51 4.06
CA VAL A 292 14.83 -12.08 3.67
C VAL A 292 13.93 -11.94 4.91
N LEU A 293 13.93 -12.94 5.80
CA LEU A 293 13.11 -12.91 7.02
C LEU A 293 13.48 -11.73 7.94
N ASN A 294 14.77 -11.41 8.06
CA ASN A 294 15.25 -10.24 8.82
C ASN A 294 14.92 -8.89 8.15
N GLY A 295 14.84 -8.87 6.82
CA GLY A 295 14.46 -7.68 6.04
C GLY A 295 12.95 -7.40 6.08
N SER A 296 12.13 -8.44 6.22
CA SER A 296 10.68 -8.35 6.28
C SER A 296 10.16 -7.79 7.60
N VAL A 297 9.01 -7.11 7.53
CA VAL A 297 8.39 -6.41 8.68
C VAL A 297 6.92 -6.77 8.88
N ARG A 298 6.32 -7.53 7.95
CA ARG A 298 4.92 -7.94 7.96
C ARG A 298 4.78 -9.33 7.36
N GLY A 299 3.87 -10.12 7.92
CA GLY A 299 3.57 -11.48 7.45
C GLY A 299 2.14 -11.90 7.77
N MET A 300 1.76 -13.09 7.29
CA MET A 300 0.51 -13.74 7.66
C MET A 300 0.78 -14.74 8.77
N LEU A 301 0.23 -14.49 9.95
CA LEU A 301 0.26 -15.40 11.09
C LEU A 301 -0.90 -16.39 10.98
N SER A 302 -0.59 -17.68 11.04
CA SER A 302 -1.57 -18.75 11.17
C SER A 302 -1.56 -19.32 12.60
N THR A 303 -2.74 -19.37 13.20
CA THR A 303 -2.98 -19.84 14.58
C THR A 303 -4.08 -20.91 14.60
N PHE A 304 -4.23 -21.62 15.71
CA PHE A 304 -5.41 -22.43 15.98
C PHE A 304 -6.51 -21.53 16.53
N SER A 305 -7.68 -21.50 15.89
CA SER A 305 -8.76 -20.62 16.37
C SER A 305 -9.27 -21.10 17.72
N GLN A 306 -9.21 -20.24 18.73
CA GLN A 306 -9.78 -20.49 20.04
C GLN A 306 -11.33 -20.49 19.98
N LYS A 307 -11.89 -19.66 19.09
CA LYS A 307 -13.35 -19.50 18.94
C LYS A 307 -13.98 -20.58 18.06
N TYR A 308 -13.31 -20.96 16.97
CA TYR A 308 -13.79 -21.94 16.01
C TYR A 308 -12.94 -23.21 16.11
N GLU A 309 -13.24 -24.02 17.12
CA GLU A 309 -12.48 -25.25 17.40
C GLU A 309 -12.37 -26.14 16.15
N GLY A 310 -11.16 -26.66 15.91
CA GLY A 310 -10.83 -27.47 14.74
C GLY A 310 -10.45 -26.67 13.49
N TYR A 311 -10.63 -25.35 13.47
CA TYR A 311 -10.23 -24.50 12.34
C TYR A 311 -8.95 -23.70 12.61
N PRO A 312 -8.06 -23.55 11.61
CA PRO A 312 -7.00 -22.55 11.68
C PRO A 312 -7.58 -21.15 11.46
N SER A 313 -6.86 -20.14 11.93
CA SER A 313 -7.15 -18.73 11.72
C SER A 313 -5.94 -18.04 11.11
N GLY A 314 -6.19 -17.08 10.22
CA GLY A 314 -5.15 -16.30 9.55
C GLY A 314 -5.31 -14.82 9.86
N SER A 315 -4.22 -14.13 10.20
CA SER A 315 -4.22 -12.68 10.41
C SER A 315 -2.93 -12.03 9.92
N MET A 316 -3.03 -10.78 9.47
CA MET A 316 -1.85 -9.98 9.15
C MET A 316 -1.22 -9.49 10.46
N ILE A 317 0.09 -9.65 10.59
CA ILE A 317 0.84 -9.18 11.75
C ILE A 317 2.10 -8.43 11.32
N ASP A 318 2.38 -7.34 12.02
CA ASP A 318 3.67 -6.67 11.95
C ASP A 318 4.66 -7.39 12.89
N PHE A 319 5.91 -7.53 12.45
CA PHE A 319 6.94 -8.21 13.24
C PHE A 319 8.33 -7.60 13.00
N ALA A 320 9.27 -7.95 13.86
CA ALA A 320 10.70 -7.71 13.64
C ALA A 320 11.50 -8.94 14.08
N CYS A 321 12.58 -9.28 13.39
CA CYS A 321 13.49 -10.31 13.87
C CYS A 321 14.35 -9.79 15.03
N ASP A 322 14.56 -10.61 16.06
CA ASP A 322 15.67 -10.41 16.98
C ASP A 322 17.02 -10.86 16.39
N ALA A 323 18.08 -10.78 17.18
CA ALA A 323 19.44 -11.14 16.76
C ALA A 323 19.55 -12.60 16.29
N ASP A 324 18.78 -13.51 16.90
CA ASP A 324 18.74 -14.94 16.53
C ASP A 324 17.77 -15.22 15.38
N GLY A 325 16.98 -14.23 14.98
CA GLY A 325 16.05 -14.37 13.86
C GLY A 325 14.67 -14.84 14.25
N SER A 326 14.37 -14.84 15.54
CA SER A 326 13.05 -15.17 16.04
C SER A 326 12.13 -13.97 15.80
N PRO A 327 10.98 -14.15 15.15
CA PRO A 327 10.01 -13.07 14.97
C PRO A 327 9.47 -12.57 16.31
N ILE A 328 9.61 -11.27 16.57
CA ILE A 328 9.00 -10.53 17.65
C ILE A 328 7.68 -9.93 17.14
N LEU A 329 6.61 -10.19 17.87
CA LEU A 329 5.28 -9.63 17.66
C LEU A 329 4.95 -8.67 18.81
N ALA A 330 4.33 -7.53 18.52
CA ALA A 330 3.66 -6.71 19.52
C ALA A 330 2.15 -6.92 19.41
N VAL A 331 1.58 -7.69 20.33
CA VAL A 331 0.19 -8.16 20.26
C VAL A 331 -0.68 -7.47 21.30
N SER A 332 -1.88 -7.02 20.91
CA SER A 332 -2.88 -6.51 21.85
C SER A 332 -3.65 -7.68 22.48
N SER A 333 -3.89 -7.63 23.78
CA SER A 333 -4.74 -8.58 24.52
C SER A 333 -6.17 -8.69 23.96
N LEU A 334 -6.64 -7.68 23.22
CA LEU A 334 -7.96 -7.67 22.60
C LEU A 334 -8.03 -8.44 21.28
N ALA A 335 -6.90 -8.63 20.60
CA ALA A 335 -6.85 -9.23 19.27
C ALA A 335 -7.17 -10.74 19.30
N VAL A 336 -7.82 -11.22 18.23
CA VAL A 336 -8.22 -12.63 18.10
C VAL A 336 -6.99 -13.55 18.11
N HIS A 337 -5.96 -13.22 17.33
CA HIS A 337 -4.74 -14.03 17.29
C HIS A 337 -4.03 -14.09 18.64
N THR A 338 -4.15 -13.08 19.51
CA THR A 338 -3.56 -13.12 20.86
C THR A 338 -4.24 -14.17 21.71
N LYS A 339 -5.58 -14.23 21.66
CA LYS A 339 -6.37 -15.25 22.37
C LYS A 339 -6.05 -16.64 21.83
N ASP A 340 -5.89 -16.76 20.52
CA ASP A 340 -5.48 -18.00 19.87
C ASP A 340 -4.09 -18.46 20.36
N LEU A 341 -3.09 -17.57 20.36
CA LEU A 341 -1.72 -17.88 20.79
C LEU A 341 -1.61 -18.23 22.28
N LEU A 342 -2.42 -17.57 23.13
CA LEU A 342 -2.47 -17.90 24.56
C LEU A 342 -3.12 -19.25 24.82
N ALA A 343 -4.11 -19.65 24.01
CA ALA A 343 -4.75 -20.96 24.10
C ALA A 343 -3.86 -22.08 23.51
N ASN A 344 -3.16 -21.80 22.42
CA ASN A 344 -2.22 -22.71 21.79
C ASN A 344 -1.06 -21.91 21.15
N PRO A 345 0.17 -22.02 21.69
CA PRO A 345 1.29 -21.22 21.21
C PRO A 345 1.78 -21.65 19.81
N LYS A 346 1.37 -22.82 19.31
CA LYS A 346 1.80 -23.32 18.01
C LYS A 346 1.23 -22.48 16.89
N CYS A 347 2.12 -21.90 16.09
CA CYS A 347 1.76 -21.02 15.00
C CYS A 347 2.73 -21.17 13.82
N SER A 348 2.37 -20.52 12.72
CA SER A 348 3.31 -20.28 11.63
C SER A 348 3.22 -18.86 11.11
N LEU A 349 4.34 -18.33 10.64
CA LEU A 349 4.44 -17.01 10.03
C LEU A 349 4.84 -17.20 8.56
N LEU A 350 3.94 -16.82 7.65
CA LEU A 350 4.19 -16.78 6.21
C LEU A 350 4.67 -15.38 5.81
N ILE A 351 5.81 -15.35 5.11
CA ILE A 351 6.43 -14.15 4.55
C ILE A 351 6.53 -14.34 3.04
N ALA A 352 6.12 -13.34 2.28
CA ALA A 352 6.39 -13.23 0.85
C ALA A 352 7.39 -12.11 0.63
N ARG A 353 8.48 -12.37 -0.12
CA ARG A 353 9.49 -11.36 -0.44
C ARG A 353 8.87 -10.18 -1.19
N ASP A 354 8.07 -10.50 -2.20
CA ASP A 354 7.20 -9.59 -2.93
C ASP A 354 5.79 -10.19 -2.86
N PRO A 355 4.85 -9.57 -2.11
CA PRO A 355 3.50 -10.10 -1.93
C PRO A 355 2.69 -10.23 -3.22
N GLU A 356 2.99 -9.42 -4.24
CA GLU A 356 2.26 -9.42 -5.52
C GLU A 356 2.86 -10.41 -6.52
N ASP A 357 4.13 -10.79 -6.35
CA ASP A 357 4.81 -11.74 -7.22
C ASP A 357 4.44 -13.20 -6.87
N ARG A 358 3.61 -13.79 -7.72
CA ARG A 358 3.19 -15.19 -7.61
C ARG A 358 4.35 -16.19 -7.69
N THR A 359 5.43 -15.83 -8.37
CA THR A 359 6.64 -16.65 -8.54
C THR A 359 7.69 -16.39 -7.47
N GLY A 360 7.44 -15.41 -6.59
CA GLY A 360 8.37 -14.95 -5.56
C GLY A 360 8.69 -16.00 -4.51
N LEU A 361 9.78 -15.75 -3.79
CA LEU A 361 10.16 -16.51 -2.61
C LEU A 361 9.11 -16.34 -1.51
N ARG A 362 8.64 -17.46 -0.98
CA ARG A 362 7.73 -17.55 0.17
C ARG A 362 8.39 -18.39 1.26
N ILE A 363 8.30 -17.89 2.48
CA ILE A 363 8.95 -18.49 3.65
C ILE A 363 7.86 -18.74 4.69
N THR A 364 7.77 -19.96 5.20
CA THR A 364 6.89 -20.31 6.32
C THR A 364 7.73 -20.75 7.50
N LEU A 365 7.79 -19.92 8.53
CA LEU A 365 8.43 -20.24 9.80
C LEU A 365 7.39 -20.83 10.74
N HIS A 366 7.58 -22.07 11.17
CA HIS A 366 6.72 -22.73 12.15
C HIS A 366 7.42 -22.68 13.51
N GLY A 367 6.67 -22.39 14.57
CA GLY A 367 7.23 -22.25 15.90
C GLY A 367 6.17 -22.18 17.00
N ASP A 368 6.64 -21.88 18.19
CA ASP A 368 5.82 -21.68 19.37
C ASP A 368 5.96 -20.22 19.82
N ALA A 369 4.85 -19.49 19.96
CA ALA A 369 4.84 -18.12 20.43
C ALA A 369 4.93 -18.09 21.97
N VAL A 370 5.94 -17.40 22.48
CA VAL A 370 6.22 -17.30 23.92
C VAL A 370 6.21 -15.83 24.33
N LEU A 371 5.59 -15.52 25.48
CA LEU A 371 5.66 -14.19 26.08
C LEU A 371 7.11 -13.82 26.41
N VAL A 372 7.49 -12.60 26.07
CA VAL A 372 8.84 -12.10 26.34
C VAL A 372 8.99 -11.78 27.82
N SER A 373 10.04 -12.32 28.44
CA SER A 373 10.36 -12.11 29.85
C SER A 373 10.68 -10.65 30.14
N GLU A 374 10.42 -10.18 31.38
CA GLU A 374 10.75 -8.81 31.80
C GLU A 374 12.22 -8.42 31.54
N LYS A 375 13.14 -9.39 31.66
CA LYS A 375 14.58 -9.17 31.44
C LYS A 375 14.90 -8.85 29.99
N ASP A 376 14.13 -9.40 29.04
CA ASP A 376 14.37 -9.26 27.60
C ASP A 376 13.56 -8.12 26.97
N GLN A 377 12.61 -7.54 27.70
CA GLN A 377 11.68 -6.51 27.21
C GLN A 377 12.41 -5.36 26.51
N ALA A 378 13.48 -4.81 27.13
CA ALA A 378 14.20 -3.67 26.57
C ALA A 378 14.85 -4.00 25.21
N ALA A 379 15.53 -5.14 25.10
CA ALA A 379 16.20 -5.55 23.87
C ALA A 379 15.19 -5.86 22.75
N VAL A 380 14.10 -6.55 23.09
CA VAL A 380 13.01 -6.88 22.17
C VAL A 380 12.31 -5.62 21.67
N ARG A 381 11.99 -4.69 22.57
CA ARG A 381 11.39 -3.40 22.21
C ARG A 381 12.29 -2.62 21.25
N SER A 382 13.59 -2.54 21.52
CA SER A 382 14.55 -1.87 20.64
C SER A 382 14.61 -2.53 19.26
N ALA A 383 14.65 -3.86 19.18
CA ALA A 383 14.64 -4.59 17.91
C ALA A 383 13.35 -4.36 17.11
N TYR A 384 12.20 -4.34 17.79
CA TYR A 384 10.90 -4.07 17.16
C TYR A 384 10.81 -2.65 16.61
N LEU A 385 11.17 -1.64 17.41
CA LEU A 385 11.11 -0.23 17.01
C LEU A 385 12.15 0.13 15.93
N ALA A 386 13.25 -0.62 15.81
CA ALA A 386 14.18 -0.45 14.70
C ALA A 386 13.54 -0.73 13.33
N LYS A 387 12.51 -1.59 13.29
CA LYS A 387 11.72 -1.89 12.08
C LYS A 387 10.42 -1.09 12.01
N HIS A 388 9.85 -0.75 13.15
CA HIS A 388 8.57 -0.04 13.28
C HIS A 388 8.73 1.24 14.14
N PRO A 389 9.44 2.27 13.64
CA PRO A 389 9.81 3.44 14.46
C PRO A 389 8.62 4.28 14.93
N SER A 390 7.47 4.18 14.27
CA SER A 390 6.24 4.89 14.62
C SER A 390 5.31 4.09 15.57
N ALA A 391 5.72 2.91 16.04
CA ALA A 391 4.89 2.03 16.84
C ALA A 391 4.85 2.43 18.32
N PHE A 392 4.34 3.63 18.63
CA PHE A 392 4.25 4.14 20.00
C PHE A 392 3.30 3.33 20.91
N TRP A 393 2.34 2.60 20.32
CA TRP A 393 1.36 1.80 21.03
C TRP A 393 1.93 0.54 21.70
N VAL A 394 3.18 0.15 21.40
CA VAL A 394 3.82 -1.02 22.03
C VAL A 394 4.00 -0.86 23.53
N ASP A 395 3.95 0.38 24.03
CA ASP A 395 4.07 0.72 25.45
C ASP A 395 2.70 0.80 26.16
N PHE A 396 1.59 0.55 25.45
CA PHE A 396 0.26 0.55 26.06
C PHE A 396 0.04 -0.71 26.90
N GLY A 397 -0.71 -0.58 28.00
CA GLY A 397 -0.91 -1.67 28.96
C GLY A 397 -1.66 -2.89 28.41
N ASP A 398 -2.34 -2.75 27.27
CA ASP A 398 -3.00 -3.86 26.60
C ASP A 398 -2.10 -4.58 25.58
N PHE A 399 -0.87 -4.09 25.33
CA PHE A 399 0.08 -4.71 24.42
C PHE A 399 1.14 -5.52 25.17
N SER A 400 1.60 -6.61 24.53
CA SER A 400 2.67 -7.45 25.03
C SER A 400 3.54 -7.93 23.89
N PHE A 401 4.83 -8.09 24.16
CA PHE A 401 5.73 -8.72 23.20
C PHE A 401 5.66 -10.25 23.32
N MET A 402 5.50 -10.91 22.17
CA MET A 402 5.67 -12.34 22.02
C MET A 402 6.80 -12.62 21.04
N ARG A 403 7.56 -13.68 21.27
CA ARG A 403 8.60 -14.18 20.37
C ARG A 403 8.14 -15.52 19.82
N ILE A 404 8.16 -15.69 18.50
CA ILE A 404 7.96 -17.00 17.88
C ILE A 404 9.31 -17.72 17.90
N GLU A 405 9.45 -18.73 18.76
CA GLU A 405 10.63 -19.58 18.79
C GLU A 405 10.60 -20.55 17.60
N PRO A 406 11.54 -20.43 16.64
CA PRO A 406 11.47 -21.24 15.43
C PRO A 406 11.69 -22.72 15.74
N LYS A 407 10.87 -23.58 15.16
CA LYS A 407 11.06 -25.03 15.14
C LYS A 407 11.61 -25.50 13.80
N VAL A 408 11.00 -25.02 12.71
CA VAL A 408 11.42 -25.31 11.33
C VAL A 408 11.06 -24.13 10.42
N VAL A 409 11.96 -23.80 9.50
CA VAL A 409 11.74 -22.76 8.49
C VAL A 409 11.69 -23.42 7.12
N ARG A 410 10.53 -23.38 6.47
CA ARG A 410 10.33 -23.91 5.12
C ARG A 410 10.29 -22.77 4.11
N TYR A 411 10.75 -23.03 2.90
CA TYR A 411 10.58 -22.08 1.80
C TYR A 411 10.15 -22.76 0.51
N VAL A 412 9.56 -21.96 -0.36
CA VAL A 412 9.27 -22.29 -1.76
C VAL A 412 9.50 -21.05 -2.63
N SER A 413 10.07 -21.22 -3.81
CA SER A 413 10.36 -20.15 -4.76
C SER A 413 10.11 -20.65 -6.18
N GLY A 414 9.77 -19.74 -7.10
CA GLY A 414 9.58 -20.09 -8.51
C GLY A 414 8.32 -20.91 -8.78
N ILE A 415 7.27 -20.77 -7.95
CA ILE A 415 5.97 -21.41 -8.21
C ILE A 415 5.47 -21.01 -9.60
N ALA A 416 4.97 -22.00 -10.36
CA ALA A 416 4.50 -21.83 -11.74
C ALA A 416 5.60 -21.37 -12.73
N THR A 417 6.87 -21.67 -12.43
CA THR A 417 8.01 -21.51 -13.34
C THR A 417 8.78 -22.83 -13.45
N ALA A 418 9.69 -22.97 -14.41
CA ALA A 418 10.55 -24.16 -14.45
C ALA A 418 11.61 -24.18 -13.33
N PHE A 419 11.83 -23.06 -12.65
CA PHE A 419 12.82 -22.91 -11.57
C PHE A 419 12.19 -23.07 -10.19
N LEU A 420 11.47 -24.18 -9.97
CA LEU A 420 10.84 -24.47 -8.68
C LEU A 420 11.91 -24.92 -7.66
N GLY A 421 12.14 -24.10 -6.64
CA GLY A 421 13.00 -24.42 -5.50
C GLY A 421 12.18 -24.58 -4.23
N SER A 422 12.48 -25.59 -3.42
CA SER A 422 11.88 -25.74 -2.08
C SER A 422 12.86 -26.43 -1.13
N GLY A 423 12.66 -26.20 0.17
CA GLY A 423 13.47 -26.83 1.20
C GLY A 423 13.04 -26.39 2.60
N GLU A 424 13.71 -26.95 3.60
CA GLU A 424 13.48 -26.60 5.00
C GLU A 424 14.78 -26.64 5.82
N PHE A 425 14.81 -25.84 6.87
CA PHE A 425 15.92 -25.73 7.80
C PHE A 425 15.45 -25.94 9.23
N SER A 426 16.23 -26.67 10.02
CA SER A 426 16.01 -26.76 11.46
C SER A 426 16.29 -25.42 12.14
N LYS A 427 15.82 -25.28 13.38
CA LYS A 427 16.11 -24.13 14.25
C LYS A 427 17.61 -23.79 14.26
N GLU A 428 18.46 -24.79 14.50
CA GLU A 428 19.90 -24.62 14.66
C GLU A 428 20.55 -24.14 13.36
N LYS A 429 20.15 -24.73 12.22
CA LYS A 429 20.66 -24.31 10.91
C LYS A 429 20.25 -22.87 10.58
N TYR A 430 19.00 -22.51 10.85
CA TYR A 430 18.50 -21.15 10.63
C TYR A 430 19.20 -20.14 11.53
N GLN A 431 19.34 -20.42 12.83
CA GLN A 431 19.99 -19.50 13.78
C GLN A 431 21.49 -19.34 13.52
N ALA A 432 22.17 -20.39 13.04
CA ALA A 432 23.59 -20.33 12.67
C ALA A 432 23.86 -19.54 11.39
N ALA A 433 22.86 -19.35 10.53
CA ALA A 433 22.98 -18.59 9.29
C ALA A 433 23.12 -17.09 9.56
N LYS A 434 23.80 -16.38 8.66
CA LYS A 434 24.08 -14.95 8.84
C LYS A 434 23.20 -14.13 7.93
N VAL A 435 22.70 -13.02 8.47
CA VAL A 435 22.05 -11.98 7.67
C VAL A 435 23.11 -11.34 6.79
N ASP A 436 22.86 -11.23 5.49
CA ASP A 436 23.74 -10.52 4.57
C ASP A 436 23.79 -9.02 4.93
N PRO A 437 24.97 -8.45 5.18
CA PRO A 437 25.10 -7.07 5.66
C PRO A 437 24.84 -6.03 4.56
N ILE A 438 24.81 -6.41 3.29
CA ILE A 438 24.60 -5.49 2.16
C ILE A 438 23.11 -5.37 1.83
N ALA A 439 22.30 -6.38 2.13
CA ALA A 439 20.87 -6.39 1.85
C ALA A 439 20.10 -5.21 2.47
N GLN A 440 20.57 -4.63 3.58
CA GLN A 440 19.97 -3.43 4.19
C GLN A 440 20.00 -2.20 3.25
N TYR A 441 20.90 -2.20 2.26
CA TYR A 441 21.03 -1.12 1.28
C TYR A 441 20.22 -1.35 0.01
N ALA A 442 19.48 -2.45 -0.10
CA ALA A 442 18.73 -2.80 -1.30
C ALA A 442 17.79 -1.68 -1.73
N LYS A 443 16.90 -1.20 -0.84
CA LYS A 443 15.90 -0.18 -1.18
C LYS A 443 16.47 1.12 -1.78
N PRO A 444 17.47 1.80 -1.16
CA PRO A 444 18.05 3.00 -1.76
C PRO A 444 18.84 2.71 -3.06
N VAL A 445 19.47 1.54 -3.19
CA VAL A 445 20.18 1.16 -4.44
C VAL A 445 19.20 0.90 -5.57
N THR A 446 18.23 0.01 -5.35
CA THR A 446 17.24 -0.38 -6.36
C THR A 446 16.41 0.81 -6.79
N SER A 447 15.95 1.64 -5.85
CA SER A 447 15.14 2.81 -6.19
C SER A 447 15.87 3.83 -7.07
N HIS A 448 17.17 4.07 -6.84
CA HIS A 448 17.95 4.99 -7.66
C HIS A 448 18.24 4.41 -9.04
N MET A 449 18.72 3.16 -9.09
CA MET A 449 19.07 2.52 -10.36
C MET A 449 17.84 2.30 -11.25
N ASN A 450 16.72 1.85 -10.69
CA ASN A 450 15.50 1.62 -11.46
C ASN A 450 14.88 2.92 -12.00
N LYS A 451 15.10 4.06 -11.32
CA LYS A 451 14.54 5.34 -11.73
C LYS A 451 15.41 6.08 -12.73
N ASP A 452 16.71 6.10 -12.48
CA ASP A 452 17.64 7.01 -13.17
C ASP A 452 18.62 6.26 -14.09
N HIS A 453 18.76 4.93 -13.94
CA HIS A 453 19.82 4.11 -14.57
C HIS A 453 19.31 2.74 -15.08
N GLU A 454 18.07 2.66 -15.56
CA GLU A 454 17.51 1.40 -16.09
C GLU A 454 18.32 0.88 -17.30
N GLU A 455 18.73 1.78 -18.20
CA GLU A 455 19.55 1.42 -19.37
C GLU A 455 20.92 0.87 -18.98
N ASP A 456 21.54 1.39 -17.92
CA ASP A 456 22.79 0.84 -17.37
C ASP A 456 22.58 -0.59 -16.86
N THR A 457 21.44 -0.84 -16.20
CA THR A 457 21.06 -2.16 -15.70
C THR A 457 20.88 -3.16 -16.84
N LYS A 458 20.20 -2.76 -17.92
CA LYS A 458 20.03 -3.58 -19.13
C LYS A 458 21.38 -3.92 -19.78
N ALA A 459 22.27 -2.94 -19.91
CA ALA A 459 23.60 -3.15 -20.48
C ALA A 459 24.42 -4.16 -19.66
N ILE A 460 24.38 -4.04 -18.33
CA ILE A 460 25.05 -5.00 -17.43
C ILE A 460 24.45 -6.40 -17.58
N VAL A 461 23.11 -6.53 -17.57
CA VAL A 461 22.43 -7.83 -17.72
C VAL A 461 22.79 -8.48 -19.05
N HIS A 462 22.77 -7.72 -20.15
CA HIS A 462 23.17 -8.24 -21.46
C HIS A 462 24.63 -8.71 -21.45
N ASN A 463 25.55 -7.92 -20.90
CA ASN A 463 26.97 -8.28 -20.85
C ASN A 463 27.24 -9.54 -20.02
N VAL A 464 26.55 -9.68 -18.88
CA VAL A 464 26.76 -10.81 -17.96
C VAL A 464 26.09 -12.09 -18.44
N THR A 465 24.90 -12.00 -19.02
CA THR A 465 24.07 -13.17 -19.37
C THR A 465 24.10 -13.52 -20.86
N SER A 466 24.59 -12.62 -21.71
CA SER A 466 24.44 -12.65 -23.17
C SER A 466 22.98 -12.65 -23.66
N ILE A 467 22.03 -12.22 -22.81
CA ILE A 467 20.60 -12.15 -23.15
C ILE A 467 20.23 -10.69 -23.48
N PRO A 468 19.72 -10.40 -24.70
CA PRO A 468 19.34 -9.05 -25.12
C PRO A 468 17.99 -8.62 -24.54
N VAL A 469 17.95 -8.33 -23.24
CA VAL A 469 16.73 -7.93 -22.52
C VAL A 469 16.19 -6.57 -22.98
N GLU A 470 14.86 -6.45 -23.08
CA GLU A 470 14.15 -5.22 -23.44
C GLU A 470 14.02 -4.26 -22.25
N SER A 471 13.82 -4.82 -21.04
CA SER A 471 13.79 -4.11 -19.76
C SER A 471 14.49 -4.92 -18.68
N ALA A 472 15.00 -4.24 -17.63
CA ALA A 472 15.64 -4.88 -16.49
C ALA A 472 15.43 -4.05 -15.21
N LEU A 473 14.52 -4.51 -14.35
CA LEU A 473 14.20 -3.87 -13.08
C LEU A 473 14.90 -4.60 -11.92
N MET A 474 15.76 -3.93 -11.16
CA MET A 474 16.38 -4.52 -9.98
C MET A 474 15.35 -4.74 -8.86
N LEU A 475 15.30 -5.96 -8.34
CA LEU A 475 14.36 -6.38 -7.31
C LEU A 475 14.97 -6.24 -5.91
N ASP A 476 16.21 -6.66 -5.76
CA ASP A 476 16.89 -6.80 -4.48
C ASP A 476 18.41 -6.85 -4.65
N LEU A 477 19.13 -6.86 -3.52
CA LEU A 477 20.58 -6.75 -3.47
C LEU A 477 21.12 -7.57 -2.28
N ASP A 478 22.27 -8.20 -2.46
CA ASP A 478 23.07 -8.82 -1.41
C ASP A 478 24.58 -8.63 -1.70
N SER A 479 25.45 -9.14 -0.83
CA SER A 479 26.90 -8.94 -0.98
C SER A 479 27.51 -9.62 -2.20
N LEU A 480 26.82 -10.58 -2.83
CA LEU A 480 27.29 -11.31 -4.00
C LEU A 480 26.70 -10.79 -5.32
N GLY A 481 25.73 -9.87 -5.29
CA GLY A 481 25.07 -9.38 -6.50
C GLY A 481 23.65 -8.89 -6.25
N PHE A 482 22.88 -8.79 -7.32
CA PHE A 482 21.48 -8.36 -7.29
C PHE A 482 20.62 -9.24 -8.20
N ASN A 483 19.31 -9.28 -7.96
CA ASN A 483 18.36 -9.94 -8.85
C ASN A 483 17.59 -8.88 -9.66
N VAL A 484 17.29 -9.21 -10.92
CA VAL A 484 16.48 -8.37 -11.80
C VAL A 484 15.25 -9.12 -12.31
N LYS A 485 14.18 -8.39 -12.54
CA LYS A 485 13.05 -8.81 -13.38
C LYS A 485 13.29 -8.26 -14.78
N ALA A 486 13.48 -9.14 -15.74
CA ALA A 486 13.75 -8.79 -17.13
C ALA A 486 12.60 -9.17 -18.05
N SER A 487 12.46 -8.45 -19.16
CA SER A 487 11.53 -8.80 -20.24
C SER A 487 12.25 -9.04 -21.55
N LEU A 488 11.76 -10.00 -22.34
CA LEU A 488 12.20 -10.27 -23.70
C LEU A 488 11.05 -10.91 -24.50
N GLN A 489 10.68 -10.31 -25.63
CA GLN A 489 9.66 -10.82 -26.55
C GLN A 489 8.31 -11.13 -25.86
N GLY A 490 7.91 -10.27 -24.92
CA GLY A 490 6.67 -10.44 -24.14
C GLY A 490 6.76 -11.47 -22.99
N ASN A 491 7.87 -12.19 -22.86
CA ASN A 491 8.14 -13.05 -21.71
C ASN A 491 8.78 -12.24 -20.58
N THR A 492 8.44 -12.57 -19.33
CA THR A 492 9.04 -11.97 -18.14
C THR A 492 9.65 -13.05 -17.26
N PHE A 493 10.88 -12.84 -16.83
CA PHE A 493 11.63 -13.81 -16.02
C PHE A 493 12.59 -13.08 -15.07
N LYS A 494 13.19 -13.83 -14.13
CA LYS A 494 14.19 -13.31 -13.20
C LYS A 494 15.58 -13.74 -13.64
N LEU A 495 16.54 -12.84 -13.46
CA LEU A 495 17.96 -13.12 -13.67
C LEU A 495 18.76 -12.68 -12.45
N ARG A 496 19.70 -13.52 -12.04
CA ARG A 496 20.71 -13.23 -11.04
C ARG A 496 21.89 -12.52 -11.70
N VAL A 497 22.29 -11.36 -11.20
CA VAL A 497 23.48 -10.64 -11.66
C VAL A 497 24.55 -10.66 -10.58
N PRO A 498 25.53 -11.57 -10.63
CA PRO A 498 26.59 -11.64 -9.63
C PRO A 498 27.59 -10.50 -9.81
N PHE A 499 28.06 -9.95 -8.69
CA PHE A 499 29.23 -9.07 -8.70
C PHE A 499 30.50 -9.86 -9.05
N PRO A 500 31.54 -9.21 -9.63
CA PRO A 500 32.82 -9.86 -9.90
C PRO A 500 33.55 -10.31 -8.62
N ARG A 501 33.22 -9.70 -7.47
CA ARG A 501 33.68 -10.07 -6.13
C ARG A 501 32.64 -9.65 -5.09
N ARG A 502 32.76 -10.18 -3.86
CA ARG A 502 31.88 -9.81 -2.75
C ARG A 502 32.01 -8.32 -2.39
N ALA A 503 30.89 -7.61 -2.35
CA ALA A 503 30.80 -6.22 -1.89
C ALA A 503 31.02 -6.15 -0.37
N GLN A 504 31.87 -5.22 0.07
CA GLN A 504 32.22 -5.06 1.49
C GLN A 504 31.31 -4.08 2.23
N ASP A 505 30.83 -3.04 1.56
CA ASP A 505 30.00 -1.99 2.14
C ASP A 505 29.14 -1.28 1.08
N ARG A 506 28.36 -0.27 1.52
CA ARG A 506 27.46 0.51 0.65
C ARG A 506 28.17 1.19 -0.52
N LYS A 507 29.38 1.72 -0.30
CA LYS A 507 30.15 2.44 -1.31
C LYS A 507 30.73 1.44 -2.31
N ASP A 508 31.18 0.29 -1.82
CA ASP A 508 31.73 -0.77 -2.65
C ASP A 508 30.68 -1.36 -3.61
N VAL A 509 29.40 -1.46 -3.21
CA VAL A 509 28.31 -1.79 -4.14
C VAL A 509 28.27 -0.83 -5.34
N LYS A 510 28.40 0.48 -5.10
CA LYS A 510 28.43 1.48 -6.18
C LYS A 510 29.64 1.26 -7.07
N THR A 511 30.82 1.04 -6.48
CA THR A 511 32.06 0.76 -7.21
C THR A 511 31.89 -0.42 -8.16
N LEU A 512 31.33 -1.53 -7.66
CA LEU A 512 31.13 -2.75 -8.44
C LEU A 512 30.12 -2.56 -9.58
N ILE A 513 29.02 -1.85 -9.34
CA ILE A 513 28.05 -1.54 -10.42
C ILE A 513 28.72 -0.70 -11.52
N VAL A 514 29.53 0.30 -11.16
CA VAL A 514 30.25 1.13 -12.13
C VAL A 514 31.29 0.32 -12.90
N GLU A 515 32.03 -0.57 -12.23
CA GLU A 515 32.98 -1.48 -12.86
C GLU A 515 32.29 -2.41 -13.88
N MET A 516 31.17 -3.01 -13.49
CA MET A 516 30.36 -3.85 -14.38
C MET A 516 29.80 -3.08 -15.58
N LEU A 517 29.39 -1.82 -15.38
CA LEU A 517 28.94 -0.94 -16.46
C LEU A 517 30.09 -0.59 -17.42
N GLN A 518 31.28 -0.31 -16.90
CA GLN A 518 32.46 -0.05 -17.72
C GLN A 518 32.82 -1.28 -18.57
N ALA A 519 32.73 -2.48 -18.00
CA ALA A 519 32.93 -3.72 -18.73
C ALA A 519 31.84 -4.01 -19.79
N ALA A 520 30.64 -3.46 -19.62
CA ALA A 520 29.54 -3.60 -20.56
C ALA A 520 29.56 -2.57 -21.70
N LYS A 521 30.34 -1.49 -21.58
CA LYS A 521 30.48 -0.50 -22.66
C LYS A 521 31.31 -1.09 -23.80
N PRO A 522 30.88 -0.91 -25.06
CA PRO A 522 31.69 -1.33 -26.20
C PRO A 522 33.04 -0.61 -26.15
N ILE A 523 34.14 -1.36 -26.33
CA ILE A 523 35.48 -0.79 -26.47
C ILE A 523 35.42 0.19 -27.65
N PRO A 524 35.76 1.48 -27.46
CA PRO A 524 35.83 2.40 -28.59
C PRO A 524 36.89 1.90 -29.56
N ASN A 525 36.46 1.67 -30.82
CA ASN A 525 37.33 1.32 -31.95
C ASN A 525 38.37 2.41 -32.22
#